data_AF-A0A0Q4QDX4-F1
#
_entry.id   AF-A0A0Q4QDX4-F1
#
_cell.length_a   1.000
_cell.length_b   1.000
_cell.length_c   1.000
_cell.angle_alpha   90.00
_cell.angle_beta   90.00
_cell.angle_gamma   90.00
#
_symmetry.space_group_name_H-M   'P 1'
#
loop_
_entity.id
_entity.type
_entity.pdbx_description
1 polymer ?
#
loop_
_entity_poly.entity_id
_entity_poly.type
_entity_poly.pdbx_seq_one_letter_code
_entity_poly.pdbx_strand_id
1 'polypeptide(L)' 'MELTIDQFKELLEAGQKTFSGIEVEEGSLQNYNLSGCSFIECIFALDFSNASLKNSKFINSNLKTCNFTEADLTESE' A
#
# COMPACT_ATOMS: atom_id res chain seq x y z
N MET A 1 -6.84 -5.01 11.45
CA MET A 1 -7.84 -3.94 11.60
C MET A 1 -8.28 -3.56 10.21
N GLU A 2 -9.53 -3.81 9.90
CA GLU A 2 -10.11 -3.43 8.62
C GLU A 2 -10.24 -1.91 8.53
N LEU A 3 -9.86 -1.33 7.38
CA LEU A 3 -10.01 0.08 7.05
C LEU A 3 -10.72 0.20 5.71
N THR A 4 -11.54 1.25 5.55
CA THR A 4 -11.99 1.66 4.22
C THR A 4 -10.82 2.27 3.44
N ILE A 5 -10.92 2.28 2.11
CA ILE A 5 -9.92 2.95 1.28
C ILE A 5 -9.75 4.43 1.63
N ASP A 6 -10.84 5.11 2.01
CA ASP A 6 -10.80 6.53 2.36
C ASP A 6 -10.06 6.75 3.68
N GLN A 7 -10.32 5.93 4.70
CA GLN A 7 -9.57 5.98 5.96
C GLN A 7 -8.08 5.73 5.73
N PHE A 8 -7.73 4.78 4.86
CA PHE A 8 -6.33 4.50 4.54
C PHE A 8 -5.66 5.69 3.82
N LYS A 9 -6.37 6.34 2.89
CA LYS A 9 -5.90 7.55 2.21
C LYS A 9 -5.69 8.71 3.18
N GLU A 10 -6.61 8.94 4.11
CA GLU A 10 -6.46 9.99 5.12
C GLU A 10 -5.18 9.80 5.95
N LEU A 11 -4.84 8.55 6.33
CA LEU A 11 -3.59 8.26 7.05
C LEU A 11 -2.35 8.53 6.18
N LEU A 12 -2.39 8.16 4.90
CA LEU A 12 -1.31 8.44 3.96
C LEU A 12 -1.11 9.96 3.75
N GLU A 13 -2.20 10.71 3.62
CA GLU A 13 -2.21 12.18 3.46
C GLU A 13 -1.74 12.89 4.73
N ALA A 14 -2.02 12.32 5.91
CA ALA A 14 -1.46 12.76 7.19
C ALA A 14 0.06 12.49 7.32
N GLY A 15 0.67 11.84 6.32
CA GLY A 15 2.10 11.56 6.26
C GLY A 15 2.51 10.28 6.98
N GLN A 16 1.57 9.42 7.38
CA GLN A 16 1.89 8.14 7.97
C GLN A 16 2.59 7.24 6.95
N LYS A 17 3.73 6.65 7.35
CA LYS A 17 4.55 5.77 6.50
C LYS A 17 4.64 4.33 6.99
N THR A 18 4.23 4.06 8.22
CA THR A 18 4.26 2.70 8.79
C THR A 18 2.85 2.25 9.11
N PHE A 19 2.50 1.06 8.62
CA PHE A 19 1.19 0.44 8.80
C PHE A 19 1.41 -1.00 9.27
N SER A 20 0.69 -1.40 10.33
CA SER A 20 0.84 -2.72 10.93
C SER A 20 -0.52 -3.38 11.14
N GLY A 21 -0.69 -4.60 10.62
CA GLY A 21 -1.90 -5.39 10.84
C GLY A 21 -3.16 -4.78 10.25
N ILE A 22 -3.06 -3.94 9.21
CA ILE A 22 -4.23 -3.34 8.55
C ILE A 22 -4.70 -4.20 7.38
N GLU A 23 -6.00 -4.15 7.12
CA GLU A 23 -6.65 -4.89 6.03
C GLU A 23 -7.50 -3.92 5.20
N VAL A 24 -7.28 -3.93 3.89
CA VAL A 24 -8.04 -3.12 2.93
C VAL A 24 -8.30 -3.97 1.68
N GLU A 25 -9.51 -4.51 1.56
CA GLU A 25 -9.83 -5.52 0.54
C GLU A 25 -10.39 -4.94 -0.77
N GLU A 26 -10.67 -3.64 -0.84
CA GLU A 26 -11.15 -2.99 -2.07
C GLU A 26 -10.74 -1.52 -2.13
N GLY A 27 -10.38 -1.04 -3.32
CA GLY A 27 -10.06 0.36 -3.55
C GLY A 27 -8.91 0.59 -4.52
N SER A 28 -8.61 1.87 -4.74
CA SER A 28 -7.55 2.30 -5.66
C SER A 28 -6.63 3.32 -5.02
N LEU A 29 -5.34 3.04 -5.12
CA LEU A 29 -4.19 3.91 -4.85
C LEU A 29 -3.42 4.15 -6.16
N GLN A 30 -4.14 4.23 -7.28
CA GLN A 30 -3.54 4.56 -8.57
C GLN A 30 -2.78 5.88 -8.51
N ASN A 31 -1.58 5.92 -9.08
CA ASN A 31 -0.71 7.10 -9.12
C ASN A 31 -0.27 7.64 -7.75
N TYR A 32 -0.50 6.92 -6.64
CA TYR A 32 -0.06 7.36 -5.32
C TYR A 32 1.45 7.29 -5.16
N ASN A 33 2.00 8.20 -4.34
CA ASN A 33 3.38 8.10 -3.87
C ASN A 33 3.44 7.40 -2.51
N LEU A 34 3.72 6.09 -2.56
CA LEU A 34 3.90 5.20 -1.42
C LEU A 34 5.38 4.91 -1.15
N SER A 35 6.28 5.74 -1.69
CA SER A 35 7.72 5.52 -1.53
C SER A 35 8.12 5.60 -0.05
N GLY A 36 8.97 4.66 0.36
CA GLY A 36 9.46 4.51 1.72
C GLY A 36 8.43 4.02 2.75
N CYS A 37 7.22 3.63 2.31
CA CYS A 37 6.22 3.07 3.24
C CYS A 37 6.62 1.67 3.72
N SER A 38 6.30 1.34 4.97
CA SER A 38 6.46 0.01 5.55
C SER A 38 5.09 -0.57 5.91
N PHE A 39 4.73 -1.67 5.27
CA PHE A 39 3.50 -2.42 5.49
C PHE A 39 3.87 -3.75 6.17
N ILE A 40 3.45 -3.91 7.42
CA ILE A 40 3.81 -5.04 8.28
C ILE A 40 2.54 -5.84 8.57
N GLU A 41 2.52 -7.12 8.23
CA GLU A 41 1.36 -8.01 8.48
C GLU A 41 0.05 -7.45 7.90
N CYS A 42 0.14 -6.73 6.77
CA CYS A 42 -1.01 -6.11 6.13
C CYS A 42 -1.66 -7.05 5.11
N ILE A 43 -2.95 -6.88 4.88
CA ILE A 43 -3.71 -7.61 3.84
C ILE A 43 -4.27 -6.58 2.86
N PHE A 44 -3.88 -6.68 1.60
CA PHE A 44 -4.35 -5.76 0.57
C PHE A 44 -4.91 -6.51 -0.65
N ALA A 45 -6.01 -5.98 -1.16
CA ALA A 45 -6.57 -6.30 -2.48
C ALA A 45 -6.86 -4.98 -3.21
N LEU A 46 -5.79 -4.22 -3.46
CA LEU A 46 -5.87 -2.85 -3.96
C LEU A 46 -5.28 -2.70 -5.36
N ASP A 47 -5.74 -1.67 -6.06
CA ASP A 47 -5.11 -1.21 -7.29
C ASP A 47 -4.00 -0.18 -7.00
N PHE A 48 -2.74 -0.61 -7.17
CA PHE A 48 -1.55 0.23 -7.09
C PHE A 48 -1.00 0.60 -8.48
N SER A 49 -1.81 0.49 -9.55
CA SER A 49 -1.28 0.78 -10.88
C SER A 49 -0.76 2.21 -11.01
N ASN A 50 0.38 2.37 -11.69
CA ASN A 50 1.12 3.63 -11.80
C ASN A 50 1.59 4.24 -10.45
N ALA A 51 1.48 3.54 -9.32
CA ALA A 51 1.95 4.05 -8.04
C ALA A 51 3.48 3.99 -7.93
N SER A 52 4.07 4.90 -7.15
CA SER A 52 5.48 4.81 -6.75
C SER A 52 5.59 4.10 -5.42
N LEU A 53 6.20 2.91 -5.42
CA LEU A 53 6.46 2.06 -4.26
C LEU A 53 7.96 1.98 -3.95
N LYS A 54 8.76 2.92 -4.46
CA LYS A 54 10.22 2.91 -4.28
C LYS A 54 10.61 2.76 -2.81
N ASN A 55 11.57 1.89 -2.51
CA ASN A 55 12.06 1.67 -1.14
C ASN A 55 10.95 1.27 -0.14
N SER A 56 9.77 0.81 -0.60
CA SER A 56 8.71 0.34 0.29
C SER A 56 9.00 -1.06 0.81
N LYS A 57 8.47 -1.41 1.99
CA LYS A 57 8.63 -2.74 2.58
C LYS A 57 7.28 -3.41 2.82
N PHE A 58 7.15 -4.68 2.45
CA PHE A 58 5.97 -5.51 2.64
C PHE A 58 6.30 -6.73 3.50
N ILE A 59 6.48 -6.49 4.80
CA ILE A 59 6.93 -7.50 5.76
C ILE A 59 5.74 -8.37 6.17
N ASN A 60 5.78 -9.68 5.91
CA ASN A 60 4.69 -10.62 6.24
C ASN A 60 3.30 -10.21 5.73
N SER A 61 3.24 -9.42 4.65
CA SER A 61 1.98 -8.89 4.11
C SER A 61 1.41 -9.78 2.99
N ASN A 62 0.09 -9.82 2.84
CA ASN A 62 -0.61 -10.53 1.77
C ASN A 62 -1.05 -9.54 0.67
N LEU A 63 -0.50 -9.71 -0.53
CA LEU A 63 -0.73 -8.84 -1.69
C LEU A 63 -1.31 -9.60 -2.90
N LYS A 64 -1.84 -10.83 -2.70
CA LYS A 64 -2.11 -11.80 -3.79
C LYS A 64 -3.01 -11.29 -4.91
N THR A 65 -3.92 -10.36 -4.61
CA THR A 65 -4.91 -9.84 -5.56
C THR A 65 -4.66 -8.38 -5.94
N CYS A 66 -3.52 -7.82 -5.54
CA CYS A 66 -3.18 -6.44 -5.84
C CYS A 66 -2.75 -6.27 -7.29
N ASN A 67 -3.12 -5.14 -7.89
CA ASN A 67 -2.65 -4.73 -9.21
C ASN A 67 -1.44 -3.80 -9.09
N PHE A 68 -0.31 -4.20 -9.65
CA PHE A 68 0.93 -3.39 -9.69
C PHE A 68 1.31 -2.97 -11.12
N THR A 69 0.37 -2.98 -12.06
CA THR A 69 0.63 -2.59 -13.46
C THR A 69 1.26 -1.20 -13.51
N GLU A 70 2.44 -1.07 -14.13
CA GLU A 70 3.20 0.19 -14.25
C GLU A 70 3.61 0.81 -12.90
N ALA A 71 3.50 0.09 -11.78
CA ALA A 71 3.99 0.57 -10.50
C ALA A 71 5.53 0.55 -10.45
N ASP A 72 6.13 1.57 -9.84
CA ASP A 72 7.57 1.64 -9.64
C ASP A 72 7.96 0.96 -8.31
N LEU A 73 8.44 -0.28 -8.42
CA LEU A 73 8.87 -1.13 -7.30
C LEU A 73 10.39 -1.10 -7.07
N THR A 74 11.08 -0.05 -7.54
CA THR A 74 12.54 0.04 -7.39
C THR A 74 12.94 -0.01 -5.91
N GLU A 75 13.77 -0.98 -5.54
CA GLU A 75 14.23 -1.21 -4.15
C GLU A 75 13.10 -1.52 -3.16
N SER A 76 11.93 -1.98 -3.62
CA SER A 76 10.90 -2.51 -2.74
C SER A 76 11.27 -3.92 -2.25
N GLU A 77 11.02 -4.21 -0.98
CA GLU A 77 11.34 -5.50 -0.31
C GLU A 77 10.12 -6.18 0.31
#